data_AF-A0A9D9TNS2-F1
#
_entry.id   AF-A0A9D9TNS2-F1
#
_cell.length_a   1.000
_cell.length_b   1.000
_cell.length_c   1.000
_cell.angle_alpha   90.00
_cell.angle_beta   90.00
_cell.angle_gamma   90.00
#
_symmetry.space_group_name_H-M   'P 1'
#
loop_
_entity.id
_entity.type
_entity.pdbx_description
1 polymer ?
#
loop_
_entity_poly.entity_id
_entity_poly.type
_entity_poly.pdbx_seq_one_letter_code
_entity_poly.pdbx_strand_id
1 'polypeptide(L)'
;YYKGWWDMHFAEGPGVYKDELYKNPTNFLRNSTNLSEIIFWGEEGAIGTPPRLQLAKDAFEKSKTLGYDGDYYVDQYHAFDKYLKEKKFDKAFPSLDDLCLSFGNNAMYYQGRIIENIRISNTVDGYVVNGWENTKIENHSGVVDIWRNPKGNPAIMAKYNQPLYIAVKIRNKVLAVGDTTNVDFFIINEKNIKGKAQLQVQIIDDANNIIQENTYPVNISGGNMYGELLKENYFFVTKTKGYKTISAKLLQNNQALTTGSDQIFAADLHPEKITTPIAINDTSGTINKIFNNSHIPYFDLKNKMDFKQKIIVLAGGNDAFLKNTWQNHNDFLEWVADGNVAICLKGSEAFCEFLEKKEVLDYYGSQKIGTVWYGGNFFNKTHPFFNDLPANTAFNWEYQCFAAYNKERVGLRLKGEEAVVGTYADHRKEMFTSVAIIPVGRGKIIVSTLDFANAIGKENSPSAAVAKKLLENYLLYAQNWINEF
;
A
#
# COMPACT_ATOMS: atom_id res chain seq x y z
N TYR A 1 -11.09 32.20 30.86
CA TYR A 1 -10.50 31.02 30.18
C TYR A 1 -11.64 30.27 29.50
N TYR A 2 -11.70 30.31 28.17
CA TYR A 2 -12.71 29.60 27.36
C TYR A 2 -12.37 28.11 27.31
N LYS A 3 -12.54 27.39 28.43
CA LYS A 3 -12.42 25.94 28.47
C LYS A 3 -13.81 25.34 28.22
N GLY A 4 -13.98 24.65 27.10
CA GLY A 4 -15.26 24.02 26.75
C GLY A 4 -15.17 23.15 25.51
N TRP A 5 -14.45 23.60 24.47
CA TRP A 5 -14.31 22.88 23.20
C TRP A 5 -12.89 23.04 22.68
N TRP A 6 -12.27 21.92 22.30
CA TRP A 6 -11.03 21.85 21.53
C TRP A 6 -11.32 21.17 20.17
N ASP A 7 -11.12 21.92 19.09
CA ASP A 7 -11.29 21.43 17.71
C ASP A 7 -9.97 21.57 16.98
N MET A 8 -9.49 20.49 16.38
CA MET A 8 -8.31 20.53 15.54
C MET A 8 -8.56 19.83 14.21
N HIS A 9 -8.41 20.61 13.15
CA HIS A 9 -8.43 20.11 11.78
C HIS A 9 -7.08 19.50 11.42
N PHE A 10 -7.10 18.26 10.93
CA PHE A 10 -5.88 17.60 10.45
C PHE A 10 -6.16 16.84 9.14
N ALA A 11 -6.24 17.62 8.06
CA ALA A 11 -6.53 17.09 6.73
C ALA A 11 -5.45 16.15 6.20
N GLU A 12 -4.20 16.26 6.67
CA GLU A 12 -3.11 15.40 6.20
C GLU A 12 -3.37 13.92 6.56
N GLY A 13 -3.65 13.10 5.54
CA GLY A 13 -3.72 11.65 5.66
C GLY A 13 -2.38 10.96 5.37
N PRO A 14 -2.22 9.69 5.75
CA PRO A 14 -1.03 8.91 5.43
C PRO A 14 -1.08 8.23 4.04
N GLY A 15 -2.20 8.33 3.32
CA GLY A 15 -2.43 7.68 2.01
C GLY A 15 -2.96 6.25 2.11
N VAL A 16 -2.49 5.48 3.07
CA VAL A 16 -3.00 4.14 3.42
C VAL A 16 -2.89 3.93 4.93
N TYR A 17 -3.58 2.93 5.48
CA TYR A 17 -3.37 2.55 6.88
C TYR A 17 -1.91 2.08 7.09
N LYS A 18 -1.32 2.52 8.20
CA LYS A 18 0.04 2.17 8.63
C LYS A 18 0.01 1.61 10.05
N ASP A 19 0.94 0.71 10.33
CA ASP A 19 1.09 0.08 11.65
C ASP A 19 1.32 1.13 12.76
N GLU A 20 2.05 2.21 12.45
CA GLU A 20 2.34 3.29 13.41
C GLU A 20 1.10 4.07 13.92
N LEU A 21 -0.06 3.93 13.26
CA LEU A 21 -1.31 4.60 13.64
C LEU A 21 -1.92 3.97 14.92
N TYR A 22 -1.45 2.79 15.32
CA TYR A 22 -1.77 2.15 16.59
C TYR A 22 -0.54 1.42 17.13
N LYS A 23 0.10 1.96 18.17
CA LYS A 23 1.31 1.36 18.78
C LYS A 23 0.98 0.50 19.99
N ASN A 24 0.03 0.93 20.83
CA ASN A 24 -0.46 0.20 22.01
C ASN A 24 -1.72 0.91 22.56
N PRO A 25 -2.39 0.37 23.61
CA PRO A 25 -3.64 0.95 24.13
C PRO A 25 -3.58 2.38 24.65
N THR A 26 -2.38 2.93 24.89
CA THR A 26 -2.20 4.31 25.37
C THR A 26 -1.50 5.21 24.34
N ASN A 27 -1.06 4.65 23.22
CA ASN A 27 -0.35 5.34 22.16
C ASN A 27 -0.90 4.91 20.79
N PHE A 28 -1.84 5.70 20.29
CA PHE A 28 -2.42 5.54 18.97
C PHE A 28 -2.78 6.91 18.40
N LEU A 29 -2.91 6.99 17.08
CA LEU A 29 -3.22 8.24 16.40
C LEU A 29 -4.55 8.79 16.92
N ARG A 30 -4.55 10.08 17.25
CA ARG A 30 -5.68 10.85 17.82
C ARG A 30 -6.12 10.46 19.23
N ASN A 31 -5.30 9.73 19.98
CA ASN A 31 -5.53 9.57 21.42
C ASN A 31 -5.50 10.93 22.15
N SER A 32 -6.30 11.05 23.21
CA SER A 32 -6.25 12.18 24.14
C SER A 32 -6.44 11.69 25.57
N THR A 33 -5.87 12.40 26.53
CA THR A 33 -6.10 12.19 27.97
C THR A 33 -6.73 13.41 28.64
N ASN A 34 -7.09 14.42 27.86
CA ASN A 34 -7.72 15.64 28.37
C ASN A 34 -9.19 15.36 28.68
N LEU A 35 -9.57 15.49 29.95
CA LEU A 35 -10.93 15.28 30.45
C LEU A 35 -11.68 16.61 30.71
N SER A 36 -11.06 17.74 30.37
CA SER A 36 -11.55 19.07 30.74
C SER A 36 -12.21 19.84 29.59
N GLU A 37 -12.17 19.30 28.37
CA GLU A 37 -12.68 19.92 27.16
C GLU A 37 -13.43 18.88 26.33
N ILE A 38 -14.40 19.33 25.52
CA ILE A 38 -14.97 18.51 24.43
C ILE A 38 -13.92 18.44 23.32
N ILE A 39 -13.49 17.24 22.96
CA ILE A 39 -12.38 17.02 22.02
C ILE A 39 -12.90 16.55 20.67
N PHE A 40 -12.63 17.35 19.65
CA PHE A 40 -13.07 17.10 18.30
C PHE A 40 -11.87 17.06 17.33
N TRP A 41 -11.79 15.98 16.56
CA TRP A 41 -10.87 15.88 15.42
C TRP A 41 -11.64 16.18 14.14
N GLY A 42 -11.59 17.44 13.71
CA GLY A 42 -12.17 17.90 12.47
C GLY A 42 -11.38 17.45 11.26
N GLU A 43 -12.08 17.19 10.16
CA GLU A 43 -11.50 17.06 8.82
C GLU A 43 -10.23 16.16 8.79
N GLU A 44 -10.37 14.91 9.21
CA GLU A 44 -9.21 14.02 9.41
C GLU A 44 -8.90 13.16 8.19
N GLY A 45 -7.63 13.18 7.77
CA GLY A 45 -7.01 12.12 6.99
C GLY A 45 -7.50 11.99 5.55
N ALA A 46 -7.27 13.04 4.75
CA ALA A 46 -7.58 13.06 3.33
C ALA A 46 -6.77 12.01 2.56
N ILE A 47 -7.46 11.13 1.84
CA ILE A 47 -6.86 10.16 0.92
C ILE A 47 -7.53 10.29 -0.45
N GLY A 48 -6.90 11.07 -1.33
CA GLY A 48 -7.35 11.27 -2.71
C GLY A 48 -7.38 9.99 -3.54
N THR A 49 -8.56 9.65 -4.05
CA THR A 49 -8.84 8.47 -4.90
C THR A 49 -9.58 8.89 -6.18
N PRO A 50 -9.59 8.11 -7.27
CA PRO A 50 -10.36 8.50 -8.45
C PRO A 50 -11.88 8.41 -8.16
N PRO A 51 -12.72 9.24 -8.81
CA PRO A 51 -14.17 9.05 -8.77
C PRO A 51 -14.57 7.75 -9.50
N ARG A 52 -15.83 7.33 -9.40
CA ARG A 52 -16.34 6.12 -10.08
C ARG A 52 -16.60 6.42 -11.56
N LEU A 53 -15.52 6.56 -12.32
CA LEU A 53 -15.51 7.07 -13.70
C LEU A 53 -16.43 6.29 -14.65
N GLN A 54 -16.51 4.97 -14.51
CA GLN A 54 -17.41 4.13 -15.31
C GLN A 54 -18.88 4.50 -15.04
N LEU A 55 -19.27 4.58 -13.76
CA LEU A 55 -20.64 4.96 -13.38
C LEU A 55 -20.99 6.38 -13.83
N ALA A 56 -20.03 7.30 -13.72
CA ALA A 56 -20.20 8.67 -14.18
C ALA A 56 -20.48 8.73 -15.69
N LYS A 57 -19.63 8.07 -16.48
CA LYS A 57 -19.77 7.97 -17.94
C LYS A 57 -21.10 7.33 -18.33
N ASP A 58 -21.50 6.23 -17.68
CA ASP A 58 -22.76 5.54 -17.98
C ASP A 58 -23.98 6.42 -17.63
N ALA A 59 -23.89 7.22 -16.55
CA ALA A 59 -24.93 8.18 -16.19
C ALA A 59 -25.07 9.31 -17.23
N PHE A 60 -23.95 9.83 -17.76
CA PHE A 60 -23.95 10.83 -18.82
C PHE A 60 -24.54 10.31 -20.13
N GLU A 61 -24.17 9.10 -20.54
CA GLU A 61 -24.74 8.47 -21.74
C GLU A 61 -26.25 8.23 -21.60
N LYS A 62 -26.70 7.79 -20.43
CA LYS A 62 -28.12 7.57 -20.14
C LYS A 62 -28.91 8.89 -20.14
N SER A 63 -28.38 9.94 -19.53
CA SER A 63 -29.05 11.24 -19.44
C SER A 63 -29.00 12.04 -20.76
N LYS A 64 -28.08 11.67 -21.66
CA LYS A 64 -27.75 12.42 -22.89
C LYS A 64 -27.37 13.88 -22.62
N THR A 65 -26.91 14.18 -21.42
CA THR A 65 -26.57 15.54 -20.97
C THR A 65 -25.28 15.50 -20.17
N LEU A 66 -24.26 16.21 -20.65
CA LEU A 66 -22.91 16.20 -20.06
C LEU A 66 -22.73 17.24 -18.95
N GLY A 67 -23.58 18.26 -18.88
CA GLY A 67 -23.40 19.35 -17.91
C GLY A 67 -22.12 20.15 -18.16
N TYR A 68 -21.56 20.78 -17.13
CA TYR A 68 -20.41 21.68 -17.25
C TYR A 68 -19.05 20.95 -17.19
N ASP A 69 -19.01 19.70 -16.75
CA ASP A 69 -17.79 18.92 -16.56
C ASP A 69 -17.84 17.49 -17.10
N GLY A 70 -18.94 17.04 -17.72
CA GLY A 70 -19.08 15.68 -18.24
C GLY A 70 -18.03 15.29 -19.26
N ASP A 71 -17.68 16.17 -20.19
CA ASP A 71 -16.60 15.93 -21.17
C ASP A 71 -15.29 15.54 -20.48
N TYR A 72 -14.97 16.24 -19.39
CA TYR A 72 -13.72 16.00 -18.67
C TYR A 72 -13.67 14.59 -18.08
N TYR A 73 -14.77 14.12 -17.50
CA TYR A 73 -14.84 12.80 -16.86
C TYR A 73 -14.99 11.66 -17.87
N VAL A 74 -15.67 11.90 -18.98
CA VAL A 74 -15.74 10.94 -20.10
C VAL A 74 -14.34 10.78 -20.73
N ASP A 75 -13.60 11.87 -20.94
CA ASP A 75 -12.21 11.79 -21.41
C ASP A 75 -11.31 11.03 -20.41
N GLN A 76 -11.46 11.32 -19.11
CA GLN A 76 -10.68 10.64 -18.07
C GLN A 76 -10.99 9.15 -18.02
N TYR A 77 -12.28 8.78 -18.15
CA TYR A 77 -12.72 7.40 -18.30
C TYR A 77 -12.00 6.71 -19.48
N HIS A 78 -12.07 7.32 -20.68
CA HIS A 78 -11.46 6.74 -21.87
C HIS A 78 -9.94 6.60 -21.75
N ALA A 79 -9.26 7.58 -21.16
CA ALA A 79 -7.82 7.51 -20.94
C ALA A 79 -7.44 6.35 -20.00
N PHE A 80 -8.18 6.17 -18.91
CA PHE A 80 -7.89 5.13 -17.91
C PHE A 80 -8.22 3.74 -18.45
N ASP A 81 -9.40 3.58 -19.06
CA ASP A 81 -9.82 2.32 -19.71
C ASP A 81 -8.84 1.91 -20.83
N LYS A 82 -8.40 2.86 -21.65
CA LYS A 82 -7.37 2.64 -22.67
C LYS A 82 -6.08 2.15 -22.04
N TYR A 83 -5.58 2.80 -20.99
CA TYR A 83 -4.36 2.36 -20.31
C TYR A 83 -4.50 0.94 -19.76
N LEU A 84 -5.62 0.60 -19.11
CA LEU A 84 -5.83 -0.75 -18.57
C LEU A 84 -5.74 -1.82 -19.67
N LYS A 85 -6.33 -1.57 -20.84
CA LYS A 85 -6.29 -2.48 -21.99
C LYS A 85 -4.91 -2.56 -22.62
N GLU A 86 -4.30 -1.42 -22.94
CA GLU A 86 -2.98 -1.37 -23.60
C GLU A 86 -1.88 -1.98 -22.73
N LYS A 87 -1.95 -1.76 -21.40
CA LYS A 87 -0.98 -2.26 -20.43
C LYS A 87 -1.36 -3.61 -19.82
N LYS A 88 -2.43 -4.26 -20.30
CA LYS A 88 -2.88 -5.60 -19.90
C LYS A 88 -3.15 -5.74 -18.40
N PHE A 89 -3.86 -4.77 -17.83
CA PHE A 89 -4.41 -4.80 -16.47
C PHE A 89 -5.88 -5.24 -16.43
N ASP A 90 -6.51 -5.45 -17.59
CA ASP A 90 -7.89 -5.91 -17.78
C ASP A 90 -8.19 -7.25 -17.08
N LYS A 91 -7.20 -8.14 -16.92
CA LYS A 91 -7.37 -9.35 -16.10
C LYS A 91 -7.42 -9.08 -14.59
N ALA A 92 -6.66 -8.07 -14.14
CA ALA A 92 -6.61 -7.68 -12.73
C ALA A 92 -7.84 -6.84 -12.35
N PHE A 93 -8.27 -5.96 -13.26
CA PHE A 93 -9.41 -5.08 -13.13
C PHE A 93 -10.29 -5.23 -14.38
N PRO A 94 -11.28 -6.14 -14.36
CA PRO A 94 -12.16 -6.41 -15.51
C PRO A 94 -12.89 -5.18 -16.04
N SER A 95 -13.13 -4.20 -15.17
CA SER A 95 -13.64 -2.87 -15.51
C SER A 95 -12.81 -1.77 -14.85
N LEU A 96 -12.91 -0.55 -15.39
CA LEU A 96 -12.32 0.62 -14.72
C LEU A 96 -12.94 0.85 -13.33
N ASP A 97 -14.19 0.43 -13.15
CA ASP A 97 -14.89 0.53 -11.89
C ASP A 97 -14.24 -0.32 -10.79
N ASP A 98 -13.78 -1.52 -11.13
CA ASP A 98 -13.05 -2.41 -10.21
C ASP A 98 -11.76 -1.75 -9.69
N LEU A 99 -11.04 -1.05 -10.58
CA LEU A 99 -9.84 -0.29 -10.20
C LEU A 99 -10.19 0.87 -9.27
N CYS A 100 -11.20 1.67 -9.62
CA CYS A 100 -11.64 2.81 -8.81
C CYS A 100 -12.09 2.36 -7.41
N LEU A 101 -12.87 1.27 -7.34
CA LEU A 101 -13.29 0.65 -6.07
C LEU A 101 -12.10 0.20 -5.23
N SER A 102 -11.08 -0.41 -5.85
CA SER A 102 -9.88 -0.85 -5.14
C SER A 102 -9.17 0.31 -4.44
N PHE A 103 -9.05 1.48 -5.09
CA PHE A 103 -8.52 2.68 -4.45
C PHE A 103 -9.41 3.21 -3.33
N GLY A 104 -10.72 3.31 -3.57
CA GLY A 104 -11.67 3.80 -2.57
C GLY A 104 -11.72 2.93 -1.31
N ASN A 105 -11.55 1.62 -1.45
CA ASN A 105 -11.46 0.68 -0.33
C ASN A 105 -10.28 1.01 0.60
N ASN A 106 -9.15 1.51 0.09
CA ASN A 106 -7.99 1.89 0.90
C ASN A 106 -8.31 3.10 1.79
N ALA A 107 -8.96 4.12 1.21
CA ALA A 107 -9.39 5.30 1.96
C ALA A 107 -10.44 4.95 3.02
N MET A 108 -11.45 4.14 2.66
CA MET A 108 -12.48 3.69 3.59
C MET A 108 -11.92 2.81 4.71
N TYR A 109 -10.94 1.96 4.42
CA TYR A 109 -10.28 1.14 5.42
C TYR A 109 -9.51 2.02 6.41
N TYR A 110 -8.69 2.97 5.94
CA TYR A 110 -8.02 3.94 6.81
C TYR A 110 -9.02 4.67 7.71
N GLN A 111 -10.06 5.28 7.13
CA GLN A 111 -11.06 6.05 7.88
C GLN A 111 -11.76 5.17 8.93
N GLY A 112 -12.15 3.95 8.56
CA GLY A 112 -12.72 2.98 9.49
C GLY A 112 -11.80 2.64 10.68
N ARG A 113 -10.49 2.46 10.44
CA ARG A 113 -9.53 2.18 11.51
C ARG A 113 -9.28 3.37 12.43
N ILE A 114 -9.33 4.60 11.92
CA ILE A 114 -9.20 5.80 12.76
C ILE A 114 -10.49 6.05 13.55
N ILE A 115 -11.67 5.87 12.95
CA ILE A 115 -12.94 5.88 13.69
C ILE A 115 -12.88 4.89 14.85
N GLU A 116 -12.36 3.68 14.63
CA GLU A 116 -12.18 2.71 15.70
C GLU A 116 -11.18 3.19 16.78
N ASN A 117 -10.06 3.86 16.41
CA ASN A 117 -9.16 4.49 17.40
C ASN A 117 -9.89 5.52 18.27
N ILE A 118 -10.77 6.33 17.67
CA ILE A 118 -11.57 7.30 18.41
C ILE A 118 -12.54 6.57 19.35
N ARG A 119 -13.22 5.53 18.88
CA ARG A 119 -14.24 4.81 19.65
C ARG A 119 -13.67 3.93 20.78
N ILE A 120 -12.43 3.47 20.66
CA ILE A 120 -11.74 2.83 21.80
C ILE A 120 -11.30 3.86 22.85
N SER A 121 -11.24 5.15 22.49
CA SER A 121 -11.04 6.24 23.42
C SER A 121 -12.37 6.66 24.04
N ASN A 122 -12.43 6.82 25.36
CA ASN A 122 -13.59 7.41 26.04
C ASN A 122 -13.40 8.90 26.34
N THR A 123 -12.32 9.50 25.82
CA THR A 123 -11.95 10.91 26.08
C THR A 123 -12.09 11.80 24.86
N VAL A 124 -12.32 11.22 23.67
CA VAL A 124 -12.50 11.97 22.43
C VAL A 124 -13.97 11.97 22.08
N ASP A 125 -14.55 13.15 21.92
CA ASP A 125 -16.00 13.35 21.77
C ASP A 125 -16.46 13.34 20.32
N GLY A 126 -15.57 13.56 19.35
CA GLY A 126 -15.97 13.51 17.95
C GLY A 126 -14.84 13.43 16.92
N TYR A 127 -15.24 12.98 15.75
CA TYR A 127 -14.37 12.73 14.60
C TYR A 127 -15.13 13.01 13.31
N VAL A 128 -14.56 13.83 12.45
CA VAL A 128 -15.10 14.14 11.12
C VAL A 128 -14.09 13.71 10.08
N VAL A 129 -14.52 12.79 9.20
CA VAL A 129 -13.72 12.31 8.07
C VAL A 129 -13.42 13.46 7.10
N ASN A 130 -12.22 13.49 6.52
CA ASN A 130 -11.92 14.29 5.34
C ASN A 130 -12.11 13.45 4.06
N GLY A 131 -13.12 13.71 3.23
CA GLY A 131 -14.32 14.55 3.42
C GLY A 131 -15.57 13.75 3.04
N TRP A 132 -16.75 14.37 3.01
CA TRP A 132 -17.93 13.70 2.46
C TRP A 132 -17.91 13.74 0.92
N GLU A 133 -17.61 14.90 0.37
CA GLU A 133 -17.71 15.24 -1.05
C GLU A 133 -16.38 15.18 -1.81
N ASN A 134 -16.50 15.05 -3.13
CA ASN A 134 -15.42 15.20 -4.09
C ASN A 134 -15.72 16.42 -4.98
N THR A 135 -14.69 17.19 -5.34
CA THR A 135 -14.76 18.29 -6.31
C THR A 135 -13.87 17.99 -7.52
N LYS A 136 -14.10 18.68 -8.64
CA LYS A 136 -13.32 18.46 -9.87
C LYS A 136 -11.86 18.88 -9.75
N ILE A 137 -11.56 19.91 -8.94
CA ILE A 137 -10.30 20.66 -9.01
C ILE A 137 -9.41 20.44 -7.78
N GLU A 138 -9.99 20.32 -6.59
CA GLU A 138 -9.23 20.48 -5.34
C GLU A 138 -9.34 19.28 -4.40
N ASN A 139 -10.54 18.67 -4.28
CA ASN A 139 -10.81 17.67 -3.26
C ASN A 139 -11.22 16.31 -3.87
N HIS A 140 -10.34 15.30 -3.74
CA HIS A 140 -10.61 13.93 -4.18
C HIS A 140 -10.62 12.91 -3.03
N SER A 141 -10.64 13.35 -1.78
CA SER A 141 -10.67 12.48 -0.60
C SER A 141 -12.07 12.16 -0.08
N GLY A 142 -13.12 12.65 -0.76
CA GLY A 142 -14.51 12.39 -0.41
C GLY A 142 -14.85 10.90 -0.24
N VAL A 143 -15.71 10.56 0.72
CA VAL A 143 -16.32 9.22 0.85
C VAL A 143 -17.15 8.87 -0.40
N VAL A 144 -17.81 9.88 -0.97
CA VAL A 144 -18.54 9.78 -2.24
C VAL A 144 -17.92 10.67 -3.32
N ASP A 145 -18.09 10.29 -4.58
CA ASP A 145 -17.71 11.15 -5.70
C ASP A 145 -18.73 12.28 -5.97
N ILE A 146 -18.46 13.10 -6.99
CA ILE A 146 -19.30 14.26 -7.33
C ILE A 146 -20.74 13.87 -7.74
N TRP A 147 -20.99 12.62 -8.13
CA TRP A 147 -22.32 12.07 -8.41
C TRP A 147 -22.93 11.31 -7.22
N ARG A 148 -22.31 11.40 -6.05
CA ARG A 148 -22.73 10.70 -4.81
C ARG A 148 -22.60 9.19 -4.88
N ASN A 149 -21.81 8.64 -5.81
CA ASN A 149 -21.46 7.23 -5.76
C ASN A 149 -20.42 7.02 -4.65
N PRO A 150 -20.57 6.00 -3.80
CA PRO A 150 -19.50 5.59 -2.90
C PRO A 150 -18.23 5.21 -3.69
N LYS A 151 -17.10 5.80 -3.31
CA LYS A 151 -15.84 5.57 -4.03
C LYS A 151 -15.23 4.21 -3.75
N GLY A 152 -15.49 3.66 -2.56
CA GLY A 152 -15.19 2.29 -2.17
C GLY A 152 -16.45 1.57 -1.69
N ASN A 153 -16.28 0.35 -1.17
CA ASN A 153 -17.36 -0.44 -0.60
C ASN A 153 -17.82 0.13 0.76
N PRO A 154 -19.05 0.66 0.88
CA PRO A 154 -19.55 1.25 2.13
C PRO A 154 -19.54 0.29 3.33
N ALA A 155 -19.58 -1.02 3.08
CA ALA A 155 -19.53 -2.03 4.13
C ALA A 155 -18.25 -1.95 4.98
N ILE A 156 -17.15 -1.46 4.41
CA ILE A 156 -15.88 -1.28 5.12
C ILE A 156 -16.05 -0.27 6.24
N MET A 157 -16.54 0.94 5.95
CA MET A 157 -16.79 1.95 6.99
C MET A 157 -17.95 1.57 7.91
N ALA A 158 -19.00 0.93 7.37
CA ALA A 158 -20.15 0.49 8.17
C ALA A 158 -19.74 -0.50 9.28
N LYS A 159 -18.75 -1.35 9.05
CA LYS A 159 -18.18 -2.26 10.07
C LYS A 159 -17.70 -1.51 11.31
N TYR A 160 -16.97 -0.41 11.12
CA TYR A 160 -16.38 0.36 12.23
C TYR A 160 -17.34 1.36 12.88
N ASN A 161 -18.57 1.46 12.36
CA ASN A 161 -19.67 2.27 12.93
C ASN A 161 -20.76 1.41 13.57
N GLN A 162 -20.55 0.10 13.71
CA GLN A 162 -21.52 -0.77 14.40
C GLN A 162 -21.60 -0.41 15.90
N PRO A 163 -22.79 -0.47 16.53
CA PRO A 163 -22.97 -0.09 17.94
C PRO A 163 -22.35 -1.09 18.94
N LEU A 164 -22.07 -2.32 18.50
CA LEU A 164 -21.47 -3.36 19.33
C LEU A 164 -20.56 -4.24 18.48
N TYR A 165 -19.26 -4.29 18.79
CA TYR A 165 -18.29 -5.20 18.17
C TYR A 165 -17.00 -5.29 18.99
N ILE A 166 -16.15 -6.28 18.66
CA ILE A 166 -14.78 -6.34 19.19
C ILE A 166 -13.83 -5.64 18.22
N ALA A 167 -13.18 -4.57 18.67
CA ALA A 167 -12.08 -3.95 17.96
C ALA A 167 -10.81 -4.80 18.16
N VAL A 168 -10.32 -5.39 17.06
CA VAL A 168 -9.07 -6.16 17.01
C VAL A 168 -7.95 -5.21 16.57
N LYS A 169 -7.10 -4.81 17.51
CA LYS A 169 -6.03 -3.82 17.29
C LYS A 169 -4.68 -4.52 17.19
N ILE A 170 -4.23 -4.71 15.95
CA ILE A 170 -2.95 -5.35 15.64
C ILE A 170 -1.87 -4.27 15.55
N ARG A 171 -0.75 -4.47 16.27
CA ARG A 171 0.37 -3.50 16.30
C ARG A 171 1.23 -3.55 15.04
N ASN A 172 1.51 -4.75 14.55
CA ASN A 172 2.21 -4.95 13.27
C ASN A 172 1.38 -5.86 12.37
N LYS A 173 0.89 -5.32 11.25
CA LYS A 173 0.04 -6.07 10.31
C LYS A 173 0.85 -6.73 9.21
N VAL A 174 2.00 -6.16 8.86
CA VAL A 174 2.87 -6.67 7.79
C VAL A 174 4.13 -7.23 8.43
N LEU A 175 4.41 -8.51 8.18
CA LEU A 175 5.42 -9.30 8.87
C LEU A 175 6.22 -10.14 7.86
N ALA A 176 7.43 -10.55 8.22
CA ALA A 176 8.10 -11.70 7.59
C ALA A 176 7.68 -13.00 8.30
N VAL A 177 7.77 -14.14 7.61
CA VAL A 177 7.61 -15.45 8.27
C VAL A 177 8.64 -15.58 9.41
N GLY A 178 8.17 -15.96 10.60
CA GLY A 178 8.95 -16.00 11.83
C GLY A 178 8.86 -14.74 12.69
N ASP A 179 8.42 -13.61 12.14
CA ASP A 179 8.19 -12.39 12.93
C ASP A 179 7.00 -12.55 13.88
N THR A 180 6.91 -11.60 14.80
CA THR A 180 5.90 -11.59 15.87
C THR A 180 5.13 -10.29 15.87
N THR A 181 3.89 -10.35 16.35
CA THR A 181 3.02 -9.18 16.55
C THR A 181 2.24 -9.36 17.84
N ASN A 182 1.81 -8.23 18.39
CA ASN A 182 0.88 -8.20 19.52
C ASN A 182 -0.46 -7.64 19.06
N VAL A 183 -1.51 -8.17 19.70
CA VAL A 183 -2.89 -7.79 19.44
C VAL A 183 -3.56 -7.40 20.74
N ASP A 184 -4.29 -6.30 20.68
CA ASP A 184 -5.12 -5.81 21.78
C ASP A 184 -6.59 -5.90 21.36
N PHE A 185 -7.44 -6.28 22.29
CA PHE A 185 -8.87 -6.49 22.05
C PHE A 185 -9.66 -5.53 22.92
N PHE A 186 -10.45 -4.69 22.26
CA PHE A 186 -11.38 -3.79 22.92
C PHE A 186 -12.81 -4.18 22.56
N ILE A 187 -13.75 -3.96 23.47
CA ILE A 187 -15.16 -3.91 23.10
C ILE A 187 -15.53 -2.47 22.79
N ILE A 188 -16.29 -2.27 21.72
CA ILE A 188 -17.09 -1.06 21.50
C ILE A 188 -18.52 -1.40 21.90
N ASN A 189 -19.08 -0.67 22.85
CA ASN A 189 -20.26 -1.08 23.62
C ASN A 189 -21.32 0.03 23.77
N GLU A 190 -21.91 0.49 22.67
CA GLU A 190 -23.05 1.42 22.72
C GLU A 190 -24.36 0.72 23.14
N LYS A 191 -24.37 -0.61 23.13
CA LYS A 191 -25.51 -1.43 23.61
C LYS A 191 -25.53 -1.65 25.12
N ASN A 192 -24.55 -1.12 25.86
CA ASN A 192 -24.50 -1.17 27.32
C ASN A 192 -24.55 -2.61 27.87
N ILE A 193 -23.82 -3.55 27.24
CA ILE A 193 -23.59 -4.90 27.75
C ILE A 193 -22.78 -4.80 29.06
N LYS A 194 -23.08 -5.66 30.04
CA LYS A 194 -22.46 -5.62 31.38
C LYS A 194 -22.14 -7.00 31.94
N GLY A 195 -21.19 -7.03 32.86
CA GLY A 195 -20.89 -8.16 33.71
C GLY A 195 -19.90 -9.15 33.10
N LYS A 196 -19.84 -10.34 33.70
CA LYS A 196 -18.88 -11.38 33.34
C LYS A 196 -19.18 -11.95 31.96
N ALA A 197 -18.13 -12.10 31.15
CA ALA A 197 -18.17 -12.69 29.82
C ALA A 197 -16.87 -13.45 29.54
N GLN A 198 -16.82 -14.17 28.42
CA GLN A 198 -15.65 -14.87 27.91
C GLN A 198 -15.25 -14.26 26.56
N LEU A 199 -14.00 -13.86 26.40
CA LEU A 199 -13.42 -13.46 25.12
C LEU A 199 -12.70 -14.67 24.50
N GLN A 200 -13.27 -15.23 23.44
CA GLN A 200 -12.63 -16.24 22.60
C GLN A 200 -11.85 -15.54 21.48
N VAL A 201 -10.57 -15.89 21.33
CA VAL A 201 -9.68 -15.37 20.30
C VAL A 201 -9.16 -16.54 19.47
N GLN A 202 -9.24 -16.42 18.15
CA GLN A 202 -8.77 -17.41 17.20
C GLN A 202 -7.86 -16.76 16.16
N ILE A 203 -6.82 -17.48 15.76
CA ILE A 203 -6.03 -17.17 14.57
C ILE A 203 -6.40 -18.19 13.50
N ILE A 204 -6.78 -17.69 12.33
CA ILE A 204 -7.30 -18.48 11.22
C ILE A 204 -6.37 -18.26 10.02
N ASP A 205 -5.88 -19.35 9.42
CA ASP A 205 -5.06 -19.28 8.20
C ASP A 205 -5.89 -19.08 6.92
N ASP A 206 -5.22 -18.91 5.79
CA ASP A 206 -5.86 -18.71 4.47
C ASP A 206 -6.68 -19.91 3.99
N ALA A 207 -6.47 -21.09 4.58
CA ALA A 207 -7.25 -22.29 4.32
C ALA A 207 -8.44 -22.44 5.30
N ASN A 208 -8.73 -21.41 6.09
CA ASN A 208 -9.75 -21.37 7.14
C ASN A 208 -9.53 -22.35 8.31
N ASN A 209 -8.30 -22.81 8.53
CA ASN A 209 -7.96 -23.62 9.71
C ASN A 209 -7.66 -22.74 10.91
N ILE A 210 -8.13 -23.14 12.09
CA ILE A 210 -7.76 -22.51 13.35
C ILE A 210 -6.37 -22.99 13.74
N ILE A 211 -5.38 -22.09 13.73
CA ILE A 211 -3.99 -22.40 14.07
C ILE A 211 -3.64 -22.08 15.53
N GLN A 212 -4.42 -21.23 16.19
CA GLN A 212 -4.28 -20.89 17.60
C GLN A 212 -5.64 -20.44 18.15
N GLU A 213 -5.99 -20.89 19.36
CA GLU A 213 -7.23 -20.51 20.04
C GLU A 213 -6.98 -20.32 21.53
N ASN A 214 -7.53 -19.24 22.09
CA ASN A 214 -7.47 -18.96 23.52
C ASN A 214 -8.79 -18.36 23.99
N THR A 215 -9.17 -18.63 25.24
CA THR A 215 -10.34 -18.02 25.88
C THR A 215 -9.91 -17.31 27.15
N TYR A 216 -10.39 -16.07 27.33
CA TYR A 216 -10.08 -15.24 28.49
C TYR A 216 -11.36 -14.86 29.23
N PRO A 217 -11.44 -15.00 30.56
CA PRO A 217 -12.49 -14.39 31.34
C PRO A 217 -12.31 -12.87 31.34
N VAL A 218 -13.41 -12.15 31.07
CA VAL A 218 -13.44 -10.69 31.03
C VAL A 218 -14.66 -10.18 31.79
N ASN A 219 -14.61 -8.94 32.27
CA ASN A 219 -15.74 -8.29 32.90
C ASN A 219 -15.98 -6.95 32.21
N ILE A 220 -17.19 -6.74 31.72
CA ILE A 220 -17.56 -5.56 30.96
C ILE A 220 -18.25 -4.58 31.90
N SER A 221 -17.73 -3.36 31.96
CA SER A 221 -18.24 -2.32 32.84
C SER A 221 -19.59 -1.77 32.35
N GLY A 222 -19.68 -1.46 31.05
CA GLY A 222 -20.80 -0.74 30.44
C GLY A 222 -21.01 0.66 31.04
N GLY A 223 -22.21 1.21 30.88
CA GLY A 223 -22.55 2.57 31.30
C GLY A 223 -21.85 3.61 30.44
N ASN A 224 -21.03 4.45 31.06
CA ASN A 224 -20.27 5.52 30.38
C ASN A 224 -18.94 5.03 29.78
N MET A 225 -18.61 3.74 29.93
CA MET A 225 -17.44 3.12 29.31
C MET A 225 -17.88 2.47 27.99
N TYR A 226 -17.70 3.20 26.89
CA TYR A 226 -18.09 2.77 25.55
C TYR A 226 -17.01 1.89 24.91
N GLY A 227 -15.76 2.35 24.92
CA GLY A 227 -14.59 1.60 24.49
C GLY A 227 -13.87 0.98 25.69
N GLU A 228 -13.79 -0.34 25.81
CA GLU A 228 -13.15 -0.97 26.97
C GLU A 228 -12.13 -2.02 26.54
N LEU A 229 -10.88 -1.89 27.03
CA LEU A 229 -9.83 -2.88 26.80
C LEU A 229 -10.19 -4.17 27.54
N LEU A 230 -10.42 -5.25 26.79
CA LEU A 230 -10.75 -6.56 27.33
C LEU A 230 -9.50 -7.43 27.53
N LYS A 231 -8.56 -7.36 26.59
CA LYS A 231 -7.30 -8.12 26.66
C LYS A 231 -6.20 -7.40 25.90
N GLU A 232 -5.08 -7.16 26.58
CA GLU A 232 -3.88 -6.59 25.98
C GLU A 232 -2.84 -7.67 25.66
N ASN A 233 -1.94 -7.37 24.72
CA ASN A 233 -0.68 -8.07 24.47
C ASN A 233 -0.89 -9.57 24.16
N TYR A 234 -1.91 -9.90 23.39
CA TYR A 234 -2.03 -11.22 22.81
C TYR A 234 -0.91 -11.44 21.80
N PHE A 235 -0.02 -12.38 22.08
CA PHE A 235 1.18 -12.61 21.30
C PHE A 235 0.92 -13.63 20.19
N PHE A 236 1.38 -13.32 18.98
CA PHE A 236 1.29 -14.20 17.83
C PHE A 236 2.60 -14.21 17.03
N VAL A 237 3.00 -15.40 16.58
CA VAL A 237 4.17 -15.63 15.70
C VAL A 237 3.66 -16.13 14.35
N THR A 238 4.02 -15.47 13.26
CA THR A 238 3.57 -15.88 11.93
C THR A 238 4.44 -17.01 11.36
N LYS A 239 4.01 -18.26 11.52
CA LYS A 239 4.79 -19.44 11.08
C LYS A 239 4.70 -19.75 9.58
N THR A 240 3.74 -19.16 8.87
CA THR A 240 3.49 -19.40 7.46
C THR A 240 3.28 -18.09 6.71
N LYS A 241 3.45 -18.11 5.38
CA LYS A 241 3.22 -16.96 4.49
C LYS A 241 1.74 -16.73 4.19
N GLY A 242 1.39 -15.57 3.63
CA GLY A 242 0.01 -15.21 3.28
C GLY A 242 -0.75 -14.51 4.39
N TYR A 243 -2.06 -14.40 4.25
CA TYR A 243 -2.90 -13.75 5.26
C TYR A 243 -3.15 -14.67 6.46
N LYS A 244 -3.46 -14.04 7.59
CA LYS A 244 -4.11 -14.68 8.74
C LYS A 244 -5.18 -13.74 9.25
N THR A 245 -6.31 -14.30 9.63
CA THR A 245 -7.39 -13.57 10.27
C THR A 245 -7.33 -13.78 11.77
N ILE A 246 -7.25 -12.69 12.51
CA ILE A 246 -7.37 -12.68 13.97
C ILE A 246 -8.83 -12.37 14.28
N SER A 247 -9.54 -13.37 14.77
CA SER A 247 -10.96 -13.32 15.07
C SER A 247 -11.18 -13.32 16.57
N ALA A 248 -12.09 -12.48 17.04
CA ALA A 248 -12.51 -12.42 18.43
C ALA A 248 -14.02 -12.55 18.53
N LYS A 249 -14.48 -13.31 19.52
CA LYS A 249 -15.89 -13.54 19.84
C LYS A 249 -16.10 -13.35 21.33
N LEU A 250 -17.07 -12.53 21.68
CA LEU A 250 -17.46 -12.30 23.07
C LEU A 250 -18.68 -13.16 23.39
N LEU A 251 -18.61 -13.95 24.46
CA LEU A 251 -19.67 -14.83 24.90
C LEU A 251 -20.14 -14.47 26.29
N GLN A 252 -21.44 -14.47 26.51
CA GLN A 252 -22.06 -14.38 27.82
C GLN A 252 -23.15 -15.45 27.90
N ASN A 253 -23.20 -16.20 29.01
CA ASN A 253 -24.11 -17.34 29.17
C ASN A 253 -24.04 -18.34 27.98
N ASN A 254 -22.82 -18.61 27.49
CA ASN A 254 -22.53 -19.45 26.31
C ASN A 254 -23.14 -18.97 24.99
N GLN A 255 -23.70 -17.76 24.92
CA GLN A 255 -24.20 -17.16 23.68
C GLN A 255 -23.21 -16.11 23.16
N ALA A 256 -22.94 -16.15 21.87
CA ALA A 256 -22.11 -15.14 21.21
C ALA A 256 -22.88 -13.82 21.13
N LEU A 257 -22.39 -12.79 21.82
CA LEU A 257 -23.00 -11.46 21.83
C LEU A 257 -22.54 -10.62 20.64
N THR A 258 -21.25 -10.71 20.33
CA THR A 258 -20.65 -9.97 19.23
C THR A 258 -19.32 -10.57 18.81
N THR A 259 -18.85 -10.19 17.63
CA THR A 259 -17.57 -10.60 17.06
C THR A 259 -16.76 -9.40 16.58
N GLY A 260 -15.52 -9.66 16.19
CA GLY A 260 -14.63 -8.73 15.55
C GLY A 260 -13.51 -9.49 14.86
N SER A 261 -12.94 -8.90 13.82
CA SER A 261 -11.77 -9.48 13.16
C SER A 261 -10.92 -8.42 12.46
N ASP A 262 -9.63 -8.72 12.34
CA ASP A 262 -8.69 -7.99 11.49
C ASP A 262 -7.62 -8.95 10.96
N GLN A 263 -6.88 -8.54 9.94
CA GLN A 263 -5.92 -9.40 9.23
C GLN A 263 -4.48 -8.94 9.40
N ILE A 264 -3.58 -9.91 9.32
CA ILE A 264 -2.15 -9.69 9.07
C ILE A 264 -1.76 -10.31 7.73
N PHE A 265 -0.63 -9.86 7.18
CA PHE A 265 -0.01 -10.43 6.01
C PHE A 265 1.46 -10.77 6.32
N ALA A 266 1.87 -11.99 5.99
CA ALA A 266 3.24 -12.45 6.20
C ALA A 266 3.93 -12.80 4.88
N ALA A 267 5.06 -12.16 4.60
CA ALA A 267 5.90 -12.42 3.44
C ALA A 267 6.97 -13.48 3.77
N ASP A 268 7.15 -14.46 2.88
CA ASP A 268 8.18 -15.49 3.01
C ASP A 268 9.46 -15.06 2.29
N LEU A 269 10.57 -14.90 3.01
CA LEU A 269 11.83 -14.43 2.44
C LEU A 269 12.77 -15.62 2.22
N HIS A 270 13.31 -15.70 1.01
CA HIS A 270 14.23 -16.74 0.58
C HIS A 270 15.45 -16.16 -0.17
N PRO A 271 16.23 -15.27 0.46
CA PRO A 271 17.42 -14.69 -0.18
C PRO A 271 18.44 -15.77 -0.58
N GLU A 272 18.45 -16.93 0.07
CA GLU A 272 19.31 -18.08 -0.26
C GLU A 272 19.02 -18.68 -1.65
N LYS A 273 17.86 -18.41 -2.24
CA LYS A 273 17.51 -18.86 -3.61
C LYS A 273 18.18 -18.01 -4.69
N ILE A 274 18.72 -16.85 -4.32
CA ILE A 274 19.46 -15.97 -5.22
C ILE A 274 20.90 -16.48 -5.26
N THR A 275 21.23 -17.21 -6.31
CA THR A 275 22.53 -17.87 -6.50
C THR A 275 23.36 -17.25 -7.62
N THR A 276 22.72 -16.56 -8.55
CA THR A 276 23.40 -15.84 -9.62
C THR A 276 24.16 -14.65 -9.05
N PRO A 277 25.46 -14.50 -9.36
CA PRO A 277 26.23 -13.31 -9.03
C PRO A 277 25.57 -12.00 -9.50
N ILE A 278 25.41 -11.05 -8.57
CA ILE A 278 24.81 -9.74 -8.83
C ILE A 278 25.88 -8.65 -8.70
N ALA A 279 25.95 -7.77 -9.68
CA ALA A 279 26.69 -6.53 -9.58
C ALA A 279 25.75 -5.38 -9.13
N ILE A 280 26.22 -4.51 -8.24
CA ILE A 280 25.45 -3.35 -7.76
C ILE A 280 26.23 -2.07 -8.00
N ASN A 281 25.55 -1.07 -8.56
CA ASN A 281 26.00 0.32 -8.58
C ASN A 281 25.12 1.16 -7.64
N ASP A 282 25.62 1.44 -6.44
CA ASP A 282 24.91 2.22 -5.42
C ASP A 282 25.85 3.22 -4.73
N THR A 283 25.85 4.45 -5.21
CA THR A 283 26.66 5.51 -4.58
C THR A 283 26.15 5.95 -3.21
N SER A 284 24.92 5.58 -2.83
CA SER A 284 24.36 5.91 -1.51
C SER A 284 24.68 4.86 -0.45
N GLY A 285 25.03 3.63 -0.87
CA GLY A 285 25.24 2.48 0.01
C GLY A 285 23.96 1.91 0.64
N THR A 286 22.78 2.44 0.32
CA THR A 286 21.50 1.99 0.90
C THR A 286 21.13 0.58 0.48
N ILE A 287 21.16 0.29 -0.82
CA ILE A 287 20.88 -1.04 -1.37
C ILE A 287 22.02 -2.02 -1.03
N ASN A 288 23.28 -1.57 -1.04
CA ASN A 288 24.40 -2.37 -0.55
C ASN A 288 24.17 -2.86 0.89
N LYS A 289 23.73 -1.98 1.79
CA LYS A 289 23.41 -2.33 3.18
C LYS A 289 22.25 -3.32 3.28
N ILE A 290 21.25 -3.21 2.40
CA ILE A 290 20.13 -4.16 2.33
C ILE A 290 20.62 -5.55 1.94
N PHE A 291 21.44 -5.65 0.89
CA PHE A 291 22.00 -6.94 0.45
C PHE A 291 22.87 -7.58 1.52
N ASN A 292 23.71 -6.80 2.20
CA ASN A 292 24.52 -7.27 3.33
C ASN A 292 23.64 -7.82 4.48
N ASN A 293 22.58 -7.09 4.85
CA ASN A 293 21.66 -7.51 5.92
C ASN A 293 20.83 -8.76 5.53
N SER A 294 20.59 -8.96 4.22
CA SER A 294 19.89 -10.12 3.69
C SER A 294 20.82 -11.26 3.27
N HIS A 295 22.13 -11.13 3.51
CA HIS A 295 23.15 -12.11 3.09
C HIS A 295 23.12 -12.44 1.60
N ILE A 296 22.67 -11.51 0.76
CA ILE A 296 22.69 -11.67 -0.70
C ILE A 296 24.09 -11.30 -1.20
N PRO A 297 24.82 -12.22 -1.86
CA PRO A 297 26.16 -11.95 -2.36
C PRO A 297 26.10 -10.94 -3.51
N TYR A 298 26.99 -9.94 -3.48
CA TYR A 298 27.09 -8.97 -4.56
C TYR A 298 28.51 -8.44 -4.79
N PHE A 299 28.74 -7.92 -5.99
CA PHE A 299 29.95 -7.21 -6.41
C PHE A 299 29.64 -5.72 -6.53
N ASP A 300 30.41 -4.87 -5.86
CA ASP A 300 30.25 -3.42 -5.97
C ASP A 300 30.98 -2.89 -7.22
N LEU A 301 30.23 -2.29 -8.14
CA LEU A 301 30.72 -1.75 -9.40
C LEU A 301 31.49 -0.43 -9.25
N LYS A 302 31.25 0.35 -8.18
CA LYS A 302 31.88 1.67 -7.94
C LYS A 302 31.86 2.59 -9.19
N ASN A 303 30.74 2.66 -9.90
CA ASN A 303 30.52 3.41 -11.14
C ASN A 303 31.37 2.96 -12.35
N LYS A 304 31.86 1.72 -12.36
CA LYS A 304 32.55 1.10 -13.49
C LYS A 304 31.84 -0.18 -13.89
N MET A 305 31.62 -0.36 -15.20
CA MET A 305 30.95 -1.56 -15.70
C MET A 305 31.87 -2.79 -15.56
N ASP A 306 31.31 -3.91 -15.12
CA ASP A 306 31.93 -5.23 -15.15
C ASP A 306 31.05 -6.18 -15.97
N PHE A 307 31.54 -6.58 -17.15
CA PHE A 307 30.82 -7.47 -18.08
C PHE A 307 30.75 -8.92 -17.62
N LYS A 308 31.43 -9.29 -16.52
CA LYS A 308 31.42 -10.68 -16.01
C LYS A 308 30.09 -11.06 -15.39
N GLN A 309 29.41 -10.11 -14.76
CA GLN A 309 28.14 -10.41 -14.11
C GLN A 309 27.00 -10.37 -15.12
N LYS A 310 25.97 -11.17 -14.85
CA LYS A 310 24.78 -11.32 -15.71
C LYS A 310 23.59 -10.49 -15.22
N ILE A 311 23.63 -10.04 -13.96
CA ILE A 311 22.65 -9.13 -13.36
C ILE A 311 23.36 -7.89 -12.86
N ILE A 312 22.85 -6.70 -13.21
CA ILE A 312 23.30 -5.41 -12.66
C ILE A 312 22.11 -4.71 -12.00
N VAL A 313 22.27 -4.30 -10.74
CA VAL A 313 21.32 -3.45 -10.01
C VAL A 313 21.85 -2.01 -9.95
N LEU A 314 21.10 -1.07 -10.51
CA LEU A 314 21.38 0.36 -10.49
C LEU A 314 20.53 1.02 -9.39
N ALA A 315 21.21 1.47 -8.33
CA ALA A 315 20.59 1.89 -7.07
C ALA A 315 21.05 3.27 -6.58
N GLY A 316 21.94 3.94 -7.33
CA GLY A 316 22.40 5.28 -7.04
C GLY A 316 23.54 5.70 -7.96
N GLY A 317 23.67 7.00 -8.22
CA GLY A 317 24.76 7.53 -9.07
C GLY A 317 24.64 7.16 -10.55
N ASN A 318 23.42 6.85 -11.00
CA ASN A 318 23.16 6.38 -12.36
C ASN A 318 23.73 7.34 -13.40
N ASP A 319 23.60 8.66 -13.23
CA ASP A 319 24.15 9.62 -14.20
C ASP A 319 25.66 9.46 -14.41
N ALA A 320 26.42 9.17 -13.34
CA ALA A 320 27.86 8.98 -13.43
C ALA A 320 28.19 7.61 -14.05
N PHE A 321 27.49 6.55 -13.64
CA PHE A 321 27.63 5.21 -14.22
C PHE A 321 27.31 5.21 -15.72
N LEU A 322 26.19 5.84 -16.07
CA LEU A 322 25.71 6.03 -17.42
C LEU A 322 26.73 6.87 -18.20
N LYS A 323 27.12 8.07 -17.76
CA LYS A 323 28.17 8.88 -18.44
C LYS A 323 29.47 8.11 -18.71
N ASN A 324 29.92 7.27 -17.77
CA ASN A 324 31.14 6.47 -17.93
C ASN A 324 30.99 5.35 -18.98
N THR A 325 29.78 4.84 -19.19
CA THR A 325 29.47 3.86 -20.26
C THR A 325 29.06 4.53 -21.58
N TRP A 326 28.75 5.83 -21.57
CA TRP A 326 28.26 6.59 -22.73
C TRP A 326 29.34 7.01 -23.73
N GLN A 327 30.55 7.29 -23.26
CA GLN A 327 31.52 8.01 -24.10
C GLN A 327 32.18 7.13 -25.16
N ASN A 328 32.16 5.80 -25.03
CA ASN A 328 32.95 4.94 -25.90
C ASN A 328 32.13 3.99 -26.80
N HIS A 329 31.26 3.06 -26.35
CA HIS A 329 30.68 2.07 -27.30
C HIS A 329 29.31 1.45 -26.94
N ASN A 330 28.30 2.19 -26.44
CA ASN A 330 26.96 1.60 -26.12
C ASN A 330 27.01 0.31 -25.25
N ASP A 331 28.13 0.03 -24.57
CA ASP A 331 28.47 -1.33 -24.12
C ASP A 331 27.45 -1.88 -23.12
N PHE A 332 26.79 -0.99 -22.36
CA PHE A 332 25.69 -1.33 -21.48
C PHE A 332 24.51 -1.95 -22.22
N LEU A 333 24.06 -1.34 -23.32
CA LEU A 333 22.93 -1.84 -24.08
C LEU A 333 23.29 -3.10 -24.87
N GLU A 334 24.52 -3.21 -25.36
CA GLU A 334 25.03 -4.44 -25.96
C GLU A 334 25.08 -5.58 -24.94
N TRP A 335 25.58 -5.30 -23.73
CA TRP A 335 25.57 -6.26 -22.63
C TRP A 335 24.14 -6.70 -22.28
N VAL A 336 23.16 -5.80 -22.22
CA VAL A 336 21.77 -6.24 -22.03
C VAL A 336 21.31 -7.06 -23.24
N ALA A 337 21.56 -6.60 -24.47
CA ALA A 337 21.15 -7.28 -25.70
C ALA A 337 21.69 -8.72 -25.82
N ASP A 338 22.83 -9.00 -25.19
CA ASP A 338 23.44 -10.32 -25.09
C ASP A 338 22.75 -11.31 -24.15
N GLY A 339 21.62 -10.93 -23.52
CA GLY A 339 20.82 -11.81 -22.66
C GLY A 339 20.85 -11.44 -21.18
N ASN A 340 21.57 -10.39 -20.82
CA ASN A 340 21.77 -10.00 -19.43
C ASN A 340 20.62 -9.11 -18.91
N VAL A 341 20.53 -8.93 -17.59
CA VAL A 341 19.41 -8.19 -16.97
C VAL A 341 19.90 -7.01 -16.15
N ALA A 342 19.37 -5.82 -16.44
CA ALA A 342 19.58 -4.61 -15.63
C ALA A 342 18.34 -4.28 -14.80
N ILE A 343 18.52 -3.86 -13.55
CA ILE A 343 17.43 -3.49 -12.63
C ILE A 343 17.71 -2.09 -12.08
N CYS A 344 16.94 -1.09 -12.51
CA CYS A 344 17.00 0.28 -12.00
C CYS A 344 16.01 0.48 -10.85
N LEU A 345 16.53 0.67 -9.64
CA LEU A 345 15.77 0.87 -8.40
C LEU A 345 15.79 2.33 -7.90
N LYS A 346 16.66 3.17 -8.45
CA LYS A 346 16.77 4.60 -8.11
C LYS A 346 17.25 5.37 -9.33
N GLY A 347 16.87 6.65 -9.47
CA GLY A 347 17.27 7.46 -10.62
C GLY A 347 16.56 7.06 -11.92
N SER A 348 15.35 6.51 -11.80
CA SER A 348 14.59 5.91 -12.90
C SER A 348 14.21 6.91 -13.99
N GLU A 349 13.99 8.19 -13.66
CA GLU A 349 13.70 9.24 -14.65
C GLU A 349 14.90 9.49 -15.57
N ALA A 350 16.08 9.77 -15.01
CA ALA A 350 17.30 9.97 -15.78
C ALA A 350 17.71 8.71 -16.58
N PHE A 351 17.43 7.53 -16.02
CA PHE A 351 17.64 6.27 -16.73
C PHE A 351 16.68 6.10 -17.92
N CYS A 352 15.40 6.49 -17.79
CA CYS A 352 14.46 6.49 -18.91
C CYS A 352 14.82 7.53 -19.99
N GLU A 353 15.27 8.74 -19.60
CA GLU A 353 15.80 9.73 -20.55
C GLU A 353 16.98 9.19 -21.35
N PHE A 354 17.83 8.37 -20.72
CA PHE A 354 18.91 7.68 -21.41
C PHE A 354 18.40 6.66 -22.43
N LEU A 355 17.44 5.82 -22.04
CA LEU A 355 16.88 4.80 -22.93
C LEU A 355 16.14 5.44 -24.12
N GLU A 356 15.47 6.58 -23.91
CA GLU A 356 14.81 7.34 -24.97
C GLU A 356 15.80 7.94 -25.97
N LYS A 357 16.88 8.57 -25.50
CA LYS A 357 17.97 9.05 -26.37
C LYS A 357 18.66 7.95 -27.20
N LYS A 358 18.49 6.69 -26.78
CA LYS A 358 19.02 5.51 -27.47
C LYS A 358 17.95 4.77 -28.27
N GLU A 359 16.74 5.34 -28.38
CA GLU A 359 15.62 4.78 -29.11
C GLU A 359 15.21 3.38 -28.62
N VAL A 360 15.48 3.07 -27.35
CA VAL A 360 15.13 1.78 -26.69
C VAL A 360 13.72 1.83 -26.09
N LEU A 361 13.26 3.01 -25.70
CA LEU A 361 12.00 3.21 -24.98
C LEU A 361 11.41 4.58 -25.31
N ASP A 362 10.10 4.64 -25.56
CA ASP A 362 9.39 5.91 -25.65
C ASP A 362 9.10 6.45 -24.24
N TYR A 363 9.80 7.51 -23.83
CA TYR A 363 9.61 8.18 -22.53
C TYR A 363 9.15 9.62 -22.72
N TYR A 364 8.01 9.96 -22.11
CA TYR A 364 7.41 11.30 -22.21
C TYR A 364 7.42 12.06 -20.88
N GLY A 365 8.38 11.74 -20.00
CA GLY A 365 8.51 12.36 -18.69
C GLY A 365 7.78 11.60 -17.57
N SER A 366 7.74 12.21 -16.39
CA SER A 366 7.24 11.59 -15.17
C SER A 366 6.14 12.43 -14.50
N GLN A 367 5.42 11.82 -13.57
CA GLN A 367 4.42 12.48 -12.74
C GLN A 367 4.66 12.09 -11.29
N LYS A 368 5.01 13.08 -10.46
CA LYS A 368 4.99 12.92 -9.01
C LYS A 368 3.55 12.70 -8.55
N ILE A 369 3.34 11.68 -7.72
CA ILE A 369 2.03 11.37 -7.16
C ILE A 369 1.70 12.38 -6.05
N GLY A 370 0.50 12.95 -6.11
CA GLY A 370 0.00 13.90 -5.11
C GLY A 370 -0.19 13.27 -3.73
N THR A 371 -0.40 14.11 -2.72
CA THR A 371 -0.73 13.71 -1.36
C THR A 371 -2.07 14.32 -0.96
N VAL A 372 -2.58 13.92 0.20
CA VAL A 372 -3.76 14.51 0.85
C VAL A 372 -4.98 14.47 -0.10
N TRP A 373 -5.58 15.61 -0.41
CA TRP A 373 -6.80 15.75 -1.22
C TRP A 373 -6.64 15.33 -2.68
N TYR A 374 -5.47 15.56 -3.28
CA TYR A 374 -5.16 15.12 -4.65
C TYR A 374 -4.85 13.62 -4.67
N GLY A 375 -4.08 13.18 -3.67
CA GLY A 375 -3.71 11.80 -3.45
C GLY A 375 -3.13 11.12 -4.69
N GLY A 376 -3.53 9.87 -4.90
CA GLY A 376 -2.90 8.98 -5.86
C GLY A 376 -2.19 7.82 -5.19
N ASN A 377 -2.08 6.71 -5.91
CA ASN A 377 -1.57 5.45 -5.38
C ASN A 377 -1.18 4.49 -6.53
N PHE A 378 -0.47 3.43 -6.19
CA PHE A 378 -0.05 2.37 -7.10
C PHE A 378 -1.10 1.26 -7.19
N PHE A 379 -1.05 0.48 -8.26
CA PHE A 379 -1.81 -0.75 -8.43
C PHE A 379 -1.02 -1.77 -9.21
N ASN A 380 -1.25 -3.06 -8.96
CA ASN A 380 -0.54 -4.14 -9.62
C ASN A 380 -1.47 -5.12 -10.32
N LYS A 381 -0.85 -6.05 -11.04
CA LYS A 381 -1.46 -7.25 -11.62
C LYS A 381 -0.66 -8.47 -11.24
N THR A 382 -1.25 -9.66 -11.38
CA THR A 382 -0.53 -10.92 -11.27
C THR A 382 0.68 -10.91 -12.21
N HIS A 383 1.85 -11.06 -11.62
CA HIS A 383 3.15 -11.10 -12.30
C HIS A 383 4.13 -11.80 -11.35
N PRO A 384 5.19 -12.49 -11.83
CA PRO A 384 6.19 -13.12 -10.96
C PRO A 384 6.80 -12.21 -9.89
N PHE A 385 6.84 -10.89 -10.13
CA PHE A 385 7.25 -9.89 -9.13
C PHE A 385 6.39 -9.92 -7.87
N PHE A 386 5.12 -10.29 -7.99
CA PHE A 386 4.17 -10.39 -6.89
C PHE A 386 3.89 -11.84 -6.47
N ASN A 387 4.78 -12.79 -6.80
CA ASN A 387 4.69 -14.14 -6.26
C ASN A 387 4.69 -14.09 -4.72
N ASP A 388 3.73 -14.76 -4.11
CA ASP A 388 3.47 -14.76 -2.66
C ASP A 388 3.22 -13.37 -2.06
N LEU A 389 2.82 -12.38 -2.87
CA LEU A 389 2.40 -11.04 -2.44
C LEU A 389 0.99 -10.74 -2.96
N PRO A 390 0.23 -9.82 -2.32
CA PRO A 390 -1.11 -9.49 -2.79
C PRO A 390 -1.08 -8.87 -4.19
N ALA A 391 -1.73 -9.49 -5.16
CA ALA A 391 -1.77 -9.05 -6.55
C ALA A 391 -3.19 -8.67 -6.99
N ASN A 392 -3.30 -7.99 -8.13
CA ASN A 392 -4.57 -7.49 -8.70
C ASN A 392 -5.29 -6.52 -7.76
N THR A 393 -4.54 -5.63 -7.14
CA THR A 393 -5.09 -4.67 -6.18
C THR A 393 -4.36 -3.33 -6.26
N ALA A 394 -5.05 -2.25 -5.89
CA ALA A 394 -4.39 -1.04 -5.45
C ALA A 394 -3.52 -1.37 -4.22
N PHE A 395 -2.38 -0.70 -4.10
CA PHE A 395 -1.49 -0.88 -2.96
C PHE A 395 -2.20 -0.38 -1.69
N ASN A 396 -2.57 -1.32 -0.81
CA ASN A 396 -3.23 -1.04 0.47
C ASN A 396 -2.23 -1.20 1.63
N TRP A 397 -2.69 -1.46 2.85
CA TRP A 397 -1.88 -1.55 4.08
C TRP A 397 -0.77 -2.61 4.02
N GLU A 398 -0.90 -3.64 3.18
CA GLU A 398 0.15 -4.63 2.92
C GLU A 398 1.38 -3.97 2.28
N TYR A 399 1.13 -2.95 1.47
CA TYR A 399 2.13 -2.16 0.76
C TYR A 399 2.38 -0.79 1.42
N GLN A 400 2.09 -0.65 2.72
CA GLN A 400 2.31 0.60 3.47
C GLN A 400 3.74 1.13 3.37
N CYS A 401 4.72 0.26 3.11
CA CYS A 401 6.11 0.62 2.90
C CYS A 401 6.37 1.40 1.59
N PHE A 402 5.47 1.33 0.60
CA PHE A 402 5.54 2.05 -0.68
C PHE A 402 4.42 3.08 -0.86
N ALA A 403 3.19 2.75 -0.49
CA ALA A 403 2.01 3.57 -0.80
C ALA A 403 1.84 4.81 0.09
N ALA A 404 2.47 4.82 1.27
CA ALA A 404 2.34 5.90 2.23
C ALA A 404 2.84 7.25 1.66
N TYR A 405 2.18 8.35 2.05
CA TYR A 405 2.47 9.70 1.55
C TYR A 405 3.85 10.25 1.94
N ASN A 406 4.51 9.66 2.94
CA ASN A 406 5.87 10.01 3.33
C ASN A 406 6.97 9.31 2.50
N LYS A 407 6.59 8.64 1.41
CA LYS A 407 7.51 7.97 0.46
C LYS A 407 7.69 8.79 -0.82
N GLU A 408 8.80 8.54 -1.52
CA GLU A 408 8.96 9.03 -2.89
C GLU A 408 8.07 8.23 -3.83
N ARG A 409 7.17 8.91 -4.53
CA ARG A 409 6.13 8.28 -5.33
C ARG A 409 6.01 8.96 -6.68
N VAL A 410 6.34 8.22 -7.74
CA VAL A 410 6.43 8.72 -9.11
C VAL A 410 5.87 7.69 -10.09
N GLY A 411 5.12 8.15 -11.08
CA GLY A 411 4.75 7.38 -12.27
C GLY A 411 5.50 7.87 -13.51
N LEU A 412 5.85 6.96 -14.41
CA LEU A 412 6.54 7.24 -15.68
C LEU A 412 5.55 7.20 -16.85
N ARG A 413 5.65 8.14 -17.79
CA ARG A 413 4.90 8.11 -19.05
C ARG A 413 5.69 7.29 -20.07
N LEU A 414 5.34 6.01 -20.18
CA LEU A 414 6.05 5.04 -21.00
C LEU A 414 5.17 4.46 -22.11
N LYS A 415 5.78 4.22 -23.27
CA LYS A 415 5.25 3.34 -24.32
C LYS A 415 6.30 2.32 -24.74
N GLY A 416 5.84 1.15 -25.19
CA GLY A 416 6.70 0.04 -25.60
C GLY A 416 7.13 -0.89 -24.46
N GLU A 417 6.76 -0.60 -23.20
CA GLU A 417 7.10 -1.41 -22.04
C GLU A 417 6.00 -2.41 -21.65
N GLU A 418 6.40 -3.48 -20.99
CA GLU A 418 5.48 -4.27 -20.16
C GLU A 418 5.33 -3.57 -18.79
N ALA A 419 4.18 -2.94 -18.57
CA ALA A 419 3.86 -2.33 -17.29
C ALA A 419 3.37 -3.38 -16.28
N VAL A 420 4.06 -3.50 -15.15
CA VAL A 420 3.75 -4.46 -14.07
C VAL A 420 3.05 -3.77 -12.89
N VAL A 421 3.41 -2.53 -12.60
CA VAL A 421 2.76 -1.67 -11.61
C VAL A 421 2.34 -0.39 -12.30
N GLY A 422 1.04 -0.09 -12.24
CA GLY A 422 0.47 1.18 -12.69
C GLY A 422 0.32 2.17 -11.56
N THR A 423 0.05 3.42 -11.92
CA THR A 423 -0.09 4.55 -11.02
C THR A 423 -1.25 5.43 -11.43
N TYR A 424 -2.10 5.72 -10.44
CA TYR A 424 -3.04 6.82 -10.48
C TYR A 424 -2.40 8.03 -9.79
N ALA A 425 -2.40 9.18 -10.46
CA ALA A 425 -1.93 10.43 -9.91
C ALA A 425 -2.93 11.55 -10.23
N ASP A 426 -3.87 11.74 -9.30
CA ASP A 426 -4.76 12.91 -9.26
C ASP A 426 -5.66 13.06 -10.53
N HIS A 427 -6.15 14.27 -10.82
CA HIS A 427 -7.04 14.67 -11.92
C HIS A 427 -6.43 14.57 -13.34
N ARG A 428 -5.39 13.76 -13.53
CA ARG A 428 -4.82 13.58 -14.87
C ARG A 428 -5.77 12.73 -15.72
N LYS A 429 -5.89 13.08 -17.00
CA LYS A 429 -6.55 12.27 -18.04
C LYS A 429 -5.56 11.26 -18.63
N GLU A 430 -4.79 10.60 -17.76
CA GLU A 430 -3.77 9.62 -18.09
C GLU A 430 -3.43 8.81 -16.83
N MET A 431 -2.90 7.61 -17.03
CA MET A 431 -2.28 6.79 -15.99
C MET A 431 -0.83 6.52 -16.35
N PHE A 432 -0.05 6.11 -15.35
CA PHE A 432 1.41 6.03 -15.46
C PHE A 432 1.92 4.65 -15.08
N THR A 433 3.11 4.30 -15.55
CA THR A 433 3.80 3.05 -15.19
C THR A 433 4.84 3.33 -14.10
N SER A 434 4.81 2.59 -12.99
CA SER A 434 5.81 2.70 -11.92
C SER A 434 6.79 1.53 -11.87
N VAL A 435 6.41 0.40 -12.44
CA VAL A 435 7.33 -0.73 -12.67
C VAL A 435 7.16 -1.20 -14.10
N ALA A 436 8.24 -1.11 -14.87
CA ALA A 436 8.30 -1.42 -16.28
C ALA A 436 9.35 -2.52 -16.54
N ILE A 437 9.05 -3.40 -17.49
CA ILE A 437 10.01 -4.33 -18.09
C ILE A 437 10.17 -3.95 -19.56
N ILE A 438 11.40 -3.74 -19.98
CA ILE A 438 11.76 -3.26 -21.32
C ILE A 438 12.66 -4.34 -21.95
N PRO A 439 12.20 -4.99 -23.04
CA PRO A 439 13.03 -5.96 -23.75
C PRO A 439 14.12 -5.26 -24.55
N VAL A 440 15.36 -5.76 -24.49
CA VAL A 440 16.48 -5.27 -25.30
C VAL A 440 17.27 -6.48 -25.79
N GLY A 441 17.26 -6.74 -27.10
CA GLY A 441 17.84 -7.96 -27.67
C GLY A 441 17.29 -9.21 -26.98
N ARG A 442 18.19 -10.05 -26.44
CA ARG A 442 17.83 -11.23 -25.63
C ARG A 442 17.68 -10.93 -24.13
N GLY A 443 18.04 -9.73 -23.68
CA GLY A 443 17.98 -9.35 -22.27
C GLY A 443 16.80 -8.48 -21.92
N LYS A 444 16.82 -7.98 -20.68
CA LYS A 444 15.74 -7.18 -20.11
C LYS A 444 16.27 -6.06 -19.24
N ILE A 445 15.56 -4.94 -19.27
CA ILE A 445 15.74 -3.82 -18.34
C ILE A 445 14.48 -3.70 -17.50
N ILE A 446 14.63 -3.78 -16.19
CA ILE A 446 13.56 -3.56 -15.21
C ILE A 446 13.75 -2.16 -14.64
N VAL A 447 12.74 -1.30 -14.76
CA VAL A 447 12.74 0.05 -14.18
C VAL A 447 11.66 0.13 -13.12
N SER A 448 12.04 0.49 -11.90
CA SER A 448 11.11 0.68 -10.77
C SER A 448 11.24 2.08 -10.19
N THR A 449 10.11 2.74 -9.97
CA THR A 449 10.03 3.98 -9.18
C THR A 449 9.56 3.73 -7.74
N LEU A 450 9.33 2.48 -7.34
CA LEU A 450 9.04 2.13 -5.96
C LEU A 450 10.26 2.44 -5.07
N ASP A 451 10.02 3.17 -3.98
CA ASP A 451 11.06 3.70 -3.07
C ASP A 451 11.63 2.61 -2.15
N PHE A 452 12.36 1.65 -2.72
CA PHE A 452 13.00 0.55 -1.97
C PHE A 452 13.97 1.05 -0.89
N ALA A 453 14.64 2.18 -1.15
CA ALA A 453 15.59 2.78 -0.22
C ALA A 453 14.91 3.18 1.10
N ASN A 454 13.79 3.90 1.05
CA ASN A 454 13.05 4.25 2.27
C ASN A 454 12.11 3.13 2.76
N ALA A 455 11.71 2.19 1.89
CA ALA A 455 10.87 1.06 2.29
C ALA A 455 11.62 0.04 3.16
N ILE A 456 12.94 -0.13 2.93
CA ILE A 456 13.76 -1.11 3.65
C ILE A 456 14.81 -0.43 4.56
N GLY A 457 15.46 0.64 4.09
CA GLY A 457 16.76 1.07 4.62
C GLY A 457 16.78 1.90 5.90
N LYS A 458 15.70 2.61 6.26
CA LYS A 458 15.72 3.57 7.38
C LYS A 458 15.29 3.01 8.74
N GLU A 459 14.38 2.03 8.78
CA GLU A 459 13.69 1.69 10.04
C GLU A 459 13.70 0.21 10.42
N ASN A 460 14.16 -0.71 9.55
CA ASN A 460 14.07 -2.16 9.79
C ASN A 460 12.70 -2.58 10.39
N SER A 461 11.63 -1.86 10.01
CA SER A 461 10.27 -2.11 10.46
C SER A 461 9.80 -3.47 9.95
N PRO A 462 8.98 -4.22 10.70
CA PRO A 462 8.35 -5.45 10.19
C PRO A 462 7.66 -5.25 8.83
N SER A 463 7.09 -4.06 8.59
CA SER A 463 6.44 -3.73 7.32
C SER A 463 7.38 -3.70 6.11
N ALA A 464 8.70 -3.70 6.31
CA ALA A 464 9.69 -3.82 5.24
C ALA A 464 9.71 -5.21 4.60
N ALA A 465 9.08 -6.23 5.22
CA ALA A 465 9.04 -7.60 4.71
C ALA A 465 8.50 -7.68 3.27
N VAL A 466 7.44 -6.94 2.95
CA VAL A 466 6.87 -6.90 1.59
C VAL A 466 7.83 -6.26 0.59
N ALA A 467 8.56 -5.21 0.97
CA ALA A 467 9.56 -4.59 0.09
C ALA A 467 10.76 -5.52 -0.14
N LYS A 468 11.24 -6.21 0.91
CA LYS A 468 12.29 -7.23 0.79
C LYS A 468 11.87 -8.36 -0.14
N LYS A 469 10.63 -8.86 0.01
CA LYS A 469 10.10 -9.90 -0.86
C LYS A 469 9.95 -9.45 -2.31
N LEU A 470 9.48 -8.23 -2.55
CA LEU A 470 9.35 -7.70 -3.90
C LEU A 470 10.72 -7.57 -4.59
N LEU A 471 11.75 -7.11 -3.86
CA LEU A 471 13.12 -7.05 -4.35
C LEU A 471 13.67 -8.46 -4.65
N GLU A 472 13.47 -9.42 -3.74
CA GLU A 472 13.83 -10.82 -3.98
C GLU A 472 13.17 -11.36 -5.25
N ASN A 473 11.88 -11.11 -5.46
CA ASN A 473 11.17 -11.54 -6.66
C ASN A 473 11.70 -10.89 -7.94
N TYR A 474 12.19 -9.64 -7.90
CA TYR A 474 12.87 -9.02 -9.05
C TYR A 474 14.16 -9.76 -9.40
N LEU A 475 14.95 -10.11 -8.37
CA LEU A 475 16.22 -10.81 -8.54
C LEU A 475 16.01 -12.24 -9.03
N LEU A 476 15.04 -12.96 -8.47
CA LEU A 476 14.68 -14.30 -8.92
C LEU A 476 14.15 -14.31 -10.35
N TYR A 477 13.35 -13.30 -10.73
CA TYR A 477 12.91 -13.14 -12.12
C TYR A 477 14.09 -12.94 -13.08
N ALA A 478 15.04 -12.08 -12.71
CA ALA A 478 16.25 -11.85 -13.50
C ALA A 478 17.14 -13.10 -13.60
N GLN A 479 17.34 -13.80 -12.50
CA GLN A 479 18.09 -15.06 -12.45
C GLN A 479 17.42 -16.15 -13.31
N ASN A 480 16.10 -16.31 -13.22
CA ASN A 480 15.38 -17.29 -14.03
C ASN A 480 15.50 -16.97 -15.52
N TRP A 481 15.41 -15.69 -15.89
CA TRP A 481 15.64 -15.27 -17.28
C TRP A 481 17.02 -15.68 -17.78
N ILE A 482 18.07 -15.44 -16.99
CA ILE A 482 19.45 -15.80 -17.37
C ILE A 482 19.64 -17.32 -17.48
N ASN A 483 18.90 -18.12 -16.72
CA ASN A 483 19.02 -19.58 -16.77
C ASN A 483 18.25 -20.21 -17.96
N GLU A 484 17.36 -19.47 -18.60
CA GLU A 484 16.59 -19.91 -19.76
C GLU A 484 17.34 -19.71 -21.10
N PHE A 485 18.40 -18.90 -21.12
CA PHE A 485 19.19 -18.52 -22.30
C PHE A 485 20.69 -18.73 -22.09
#